data_AF-A0A2I0INB3-F1
#
_entry.id   AF-A0A2I0INB3-F1
#
_cell.length_a   1.000
_cell.length_b   1.000
_cell.length_c   1.000
_cell.angle_alpha   90.00
_cell.angle_beta   90.00
_cell.angle_gamma   90.00
#
_symmetry.space_group_name_H-M   'P 1'
#
loop_
_entity.id
_entity.type
_entity.pdbx_description
1 polymer ?
#
loop_
_entity_poly.entity_id
_entity_poly.type
_entity_poly.pdbx_seq_one_letter_code
_entity_poly.pdbx_strand_id
1 'polypeptide(L)'
;MDRTNINLCECFDLHNELVTYEEAWAWQKDIVREKKALAENDQDCPDTMTALQHHPVYTLGMGNSEELLRFDPKAAPCYVYLTQRVGELVMYPIINLRNHKMDLHWYLRSLEDVVNRTLLSTFSIRASRHEGFTGVWVARSSSEIRLLIKHVKERHNSVN
;
A
#
# COMPACT_ATOMS: atom_id res chain seq x y z
N MET A 1 -20.05 -21.77 -20.68
CA MET A 1 -18.70 -22.09 -20.17
C MET A 1 -17.76 -21.36 -21.11
N ASP A 2 -17.17 -20.22 -20.80
CA ASP A 2 -16.58 -19.76 -19.56
C ASP A 2 -16.74 -18.22 -19.52
N ARG A 3 -17.49 -17.69 -18.54
CA ARG A 3 -17.43 -16.25 -18.25
C ARG A 3 -16.26 -16.11 -17.30
N THR A 4 -15.05 -15.94 -17.84
CA THR A 4 -13.98 -15.30 -17.08
C THR A 4 -14.50 -13.93 -16.71
N ASN A 5 -15.11 -13.82 -15.53
CA ASN A 5 -15.31 -12.56 -14.84
C ASN A 5 -13.90 -12.04 -14.57
N ILE A 6 -13.36 -11.30 -15.53
CA ILE A 6 -12.24 -10.42 -15.28
C ILE A 6 -12.84 -9.39 -14.33
N ASN A 7 -12.61 -9.55 -13.04
CA ASN A 7 -12.86 -8.47 -12.08
C ASN A 7 -12.08 -7.28 -12.62
N LEU A 8 -12.80 -6.28 -13.14
CA LEU A 8 -12.19 -5.09 -13.68
C LEU A 8 -11.48 -4.41 -12.51
N CYS A 9 -10.18 -4.15 -12.67
CA CYS A 9 -9.44 -3.35 -11.71
C CYS A 9 -9.16 -2.00 -12.36
N GLU A 10 -9.57 -0.94 -11.69
CA GLU A 10 -9.26 0.42 -12.07
C GLU A 10 -7.83 0.75 -11.62
N CYS A 11 -6.95 1.02 -12.58
CA CYS A 11 -5.56 1.34 -12.31
C CYS A 11 -5.30 2.83 -12.55
N PHE A 12 -4.91 3.55 -11.50
CA PHE A 12 -4.40 4.90 -11.56
C PHE A 12 -2.87 4.87 -11.53
N ASP A 13 -2.26 4.92 -12.71
CA ASP A 13 -0.80 4.91 -12.84
C ASP A 13 -0.22 6.33 -12.85
N LEU A 14 0.33 6.71 -11.70
CA LEU A 14 1.03 7.96 -11.45
C LEU A 14 2.49 7.68 -11.06
N HIS A 15 3.07 6.56 -11.51
CA HIS A 15 4.40 6.12 -11.06
C HIS A 15 5.53 7.14 -11.31
N ASN A 16 5.35 8.05 -12.28
CA ASN A 16 6.32 9.11 -12.59
C ASN A 16 6.00 10.45 -11.91
N GLU A 17 4.90 10.53 -11.17
CA GLU A 17 4.45 11.76 -10.51
C GLU A 17 4.86 11.75 -9.04
N LEU A 18 5.32 12.92 -8.58
CA LEU A 18 5.53 13.20 -7.16
C LEU A 18 4.26 13.83 -6.58
N VAL A 19 3.66 13.14 -5.61
CA VAL A 19 2.41 13.54 -4.97
C VAL A 19 2.66 13.75 -3.48
N THR A 20 2.05 14.78 -2.88
CA THR A 20 2.14 14.91 -1.41
C THR A 20 1.40 13.75 -0.73
N TYR A 21 1.83 13.37 0.47
CA TYR A 21 1.13 12.32 1.22
C TYR A 21 -0.32 12.70 1.52
N GLU A 22 -0.59 13.99 1.76
CA GLU A 22 -1.92 14.51 2.06
C GLU A 22 -2.89 14.36 0.87
N GLU A 23 -2.45 14.71 -0.34
CA GLU A 23 -3.26 14.56 -1.55
C GLU A 23 -3.60 13.10 -1.83
N ALA A 24 -2.59 12.22 -1.81
CA ALA A 24 -2.83 10.79 -2.01
C ALA A 24 -3.72 10.18 -0.94
N TRP A 25 -3.63 10.68 0.31
CA TRP A 25 -4.50 10.27 1.39
C TRP A 25 -5.94 10.75 1.19
N ALA A 26 -6.14 11.96 0.68
CA ALA A 26 -7.45 12.46 0.30
C ALA A 26 -8.08 11.58 -0.79
N TRP A 27 -7.33 11.28 -1.86
CA TRP A 27 -7.81 10.40 -2.94
C TRP A 27 -8.19 9.01 -2.44
N GLN A 28 -7.36 8.39 -1.58
CA GLN A 28 -7.69 7.09 -0.98
C GLN A 28 -9.02 7.12 -0.23
N LYS A 29 -9.28 8.16 0.56
CA LYS A 29 -10.56 8.28 1.30
C LYS A 29 -11.74 8.46 0.35
N ASP A 30 -11.58 9.23 -0.71
CA ASP A 30 -12.66 9.47 -1.68
C ASP A 30 -12.98 8.20 -2.47
N ILE A 31 -11.96 7.46 -2.93
CA ILE A 31 -12.16 6.14 -3.55
C ILE A 31 -12.83 5.18 -2.57
N VAL A 32 -12.38 5.10 -1.31
CA VAL A 32 -13.01 4.23 -0.30
C VAL A 32 -14.47 4.60 -0.07
N ARG A 33 -14.83 5.89 -0.03
CA ARG A 33 -16.22 6.35 0.09
C ARG A 33 -17.06 5.93 -1.10
N GLU A 34 -16.55 6.13 -2.31
CA GLU A 34 -17.20 5.71 -3.55
C GLU A 34 -17.46 4.19 -3.56
N LYS A 35 -16.41 3.39 -3.29
CA LYS A 35 -16.51 1.92 -3.28
C LYS A 35 -17.48 1.41 -2.22
N LYS A 36 -17.54 2.05 -1.05
CA LYS A 36 -18.54 1.72 -0.02
C LYS A 36 -19.95 2.00 -0.52
N ALA A 37 -20.20 3.16 -1.14
CA ALA A 37 -21.52 3.50 -1.67
C ALA A 37 -21.95 2.52 -2.76
N LEU A 38 -21.05 2.09 -3.65
CA LEU A 38 -21.33 1.05 -4.64
C LEU A 38 -21.68 -0.29 -3.98
N ALA A 39 -20.88 -0.72 -3.00
CA ALA A 39 -21.07 -1.99 -2.29
C ALA A 39 -22.35 -2.03 -1.43
N GLU A 40 -22.79 -0.90 -0.88
CA GLU A 40 -24.04 -0.77 -0.12
C GLU A 40 -25.27 -0.82 -1.03
N ASN A 41 -25.15 -0.33 -2.28
CA ASN A 41 -26.20 -0.33 -3.28
C ASN A 41 -26.24 -1.62 -4.13
N ASP A 42 -25.46 -2.65 -3.76
CA ASP A 42 -25.31 -3.92 -4.50
C ASP A 42 -24.93 -3.70 -5.99
N GLN A 43 -24.18 -2.62 -6.24
CA GLN A 43 -23.67 -2.28 -7.55
C GLN A 43 -22.30 -2.92 -7.78
N ASP A 44 -21.91 -3.02 -9.06
CA ASP A 44 -20.56 -3.47 -9.40
C ASP A 44 -19.52 -2.55 -8.75
N CYS A 45 -18.62 -3.14 -7.97
CA CYS A 45 -17.65 -2.45 -7.15
C CYS A 45 -16.27 -2.99 -7.53
N PRO A 46 -15.70 -2.50 -8.66
CA PRO A 46 -14.40 -2.95 -9.14
C PRO A 46 -13.31 -2.54 -8.15
N ASP A 47 -12.25 -3.35 -8.07
CA ASP A 47 -11.09 -3.03 -7.25
C ASP A 47 -10.32 -1.84 -7.85
N THR A 48 -9.62 -1.09 -7.01
CA THR A 48 -8.79 0.04 -7.46
C THR A 48 -7.34 -0.14 -7.02
N MET A 49 -6.40 0.26 -7.87
CA MET A 49 -4.98 0.35 -7.56
C MET A 49 -4.45 1.72 -7.97
N THR A 50 -3.79 2.42 -7.05
CA THR A 50 -3.05 3.65 -7.37
C THR A 50 -1.56 3.42 -7.17
N ALA A 51 -0.74 3.71 -8.19
CA ALA A 51 0.72 3.67 -8.11
C ALA A 51 1.29 5.09 -8.22
N LEU A 52 2.16 5.52 -7.29
CA LEU A 52 2.71 6.88 -7.27
C LEU A 52 4.05 6.96 -6.53
N GLN A 53 4.67 8.14 -6.51
CA GLN A 53 5.78 8.46 -5.62
C GLN A 53 5.44 9.62 -4.69
N HIS A 54 6.04 9.66 -3.51
CA HIS A 54 5.86 10.75 -2.56
C HIS A 54 7.04 11.71 -2.52
N HIS A 55 6.73 13.00 -2.30
CA HIS A 55 7.71 13.90 -1.71
C HIS A 55 8.22 13.33 -0.37
N PRO A 56 9.47 13.61 0.04
CA PRO A 56 10.02 13.12 1.30
C PRO A 56 9.09 13.37 2.49
N VAL A 57 8.65 12.29 3.15
CA VAL A 57 7.64 12.35 4.21
C VAL A 57 7.91 11.29 5.28
N TYR A 58 7.73 11.66 6.55
CA TYR A 58 7.68 10.73 7.66
C TYR A 58 6.22 10.42 8.00
N THR A 59 5.84 9.15 7.97
CA THR A 59 4.50 8.69 8.36
C THR A 59 4.58 7.88 9.64
N LEU A 60 3.86 8.28 10.68
CA LEU A 60 3.71 7.48 11.90
C LEU A 60 2.41 6.66 11.83
N GLY A 61 2.52 5.36 12.00
CA GLY A 61 1.37 4.47 12.05
C GLY A 61 0.58 4.65 13.34
N MET A 62 -0.74 4.41 13.29
CA MET A 62 -1.63 4.46 14.46
C MET A 62 -1.09 3.58 15.60
N GLY A 63 -0.90 4.18 16.79
CA GLY A 63 -0.38 3.51 17.98
C GLY A 63 1.13 3.66 18.22
N ASN A 64 1.85 4.33 17.32
CA ASN A 64 3.23 4.73 17.58
C ASN A 64 3.27 6.13 18.21
N SER A 65 4.07 6.28 19.26
CA SER A 65 4.33 7.59 19.87
C SER A 65 5.34 8.38 19.04
N GLU A 66 5.26 9.71 19.11
CA GLU A 66 6.27 10.62 18.57
C GLU A 66 7.66 10.35 19.18
N GLU A 67 7.73 9.70 20.35
CA GLU A 67 8.97 9.23 21.00
C GLU A 67 9.81 8.25 20.13
N LEU A 68 9.22 7.64 19.10
CA LEU A 68 9.97 6.82 18.14
C LEU A 68 10.83 7.67 17.20
N LEU A 69 10.50 8.96 17.05
CA LEU A 69 11.28 9.88 16.24
C LEU A 69 12.59 10.19 16.96
N ARG A 70 13.70 9.92 16.30
CA ARG A 70 15.05 10.27 16.80
C ARG A 70 15.38 11.76 16.60
N PHE A 71 14.38 12.57 16.28
CA PHE A 71 14.49 14.01 16.03
C PHE A 71 13.23 14.70 16.55
N ASP A 72 13.36 15.97 16.94
CA ASP A 72 12.21 16.79 17.33
C ASP A 72 11.40 17.18 16.07
N PRO A 73 10.14 16.74 15.92
CA PRO A 73 9.31 17.07 14.76
C PRO A 73 9.04 18.57 14.63
N LYS A 74 9.13 19.35 15.71
CA LYS A 74 8.96 20.82 15.69
C LYS A 74 10.24 21.56 15.32
N ALA A 75 11.40 20.92 15.47
CA ALA A 75 12.70 21.47 15.13
C ALA A 75 13.31 20.84 13.87
N ALA A 76 12.55 20.01 13.14
CA ALA A 76 13.00 19.35 11.92
C ALA A 76 13.52 20.42 10.93
N PRO A 77 14.84 20.56 10.76
CA PRO A 77 15.38 21.63 9.94
C PRO A 77 15.19 21.19 8.49
N CYS A 78 14.20 21.78 7.84
CA CYS A 78 14.05 21.68 6.40
C CYS A 78 15.21 22.44 5.74
N TYR A 79 16.38 21.82 5.68
CA TYR A 79 17.40 21.91 4.64
C TYR A 79 18.30 20.67 4.76
N VAL A 80 17.67 19.49 4.64
CA VAL A 80 18.41 18.27 4.33
C VAL A 80 18.83 18.42 2.87
N TYR A 81 20.13 18.38 2.59
CA TYR A 81 20.61 18.10 1.23
C TYR A 81 20.10 16.71 0.85
N LEU A 82 18.87 16.67 0.35
CA LEU A 82 18.24 15.50 -0.23
C LEU A 82 19.00 15.23 -1.52
N THR A 83 20.01 14.37 -1.45
CA THR A 83 20.40 13.61 -2.64
C THR A 83 19.10 13.10 -3.24
N GLN A 84 18.78 13.46 -4.48
CA GLN A 84 17.55 13.10 -5.16
C GLN A 84 17.37 11.57 -5.13
N ARG A 85 16.71 11.08 -4.09
CA ARG A 85 16.13 9.73 -4.03
C ARG A 85 14.62 9.92 -3.99
N VAL A 86 14.11 10.51 -5.06
CA VAL A 86 12.92 9.96 -5.71
C VAL A 86 13.21 8.49 -5.97
N GLY A 87 12.34 7.56 -5.57
CA GLY A 87 12.66 6.14 -5.77
C GLY A 87 11.89 5.11 -4.97
N GLU A 88 11.00 5.50 -4.06
CA GLU A 88 10.03 4.54 -3.49
C GLU A 88 8.73 4.62 -4.29
N LEU A 89 8.51 3.64 -5.16
CA LEU A 89 7.21 3.40 -5.77
C LEU A 89 6.26 2.90 -4.68
N VAL A 90 5.17 3.64 -4.48
CA VAL A 90 4.11 3.30 -3.52
C VAL A 90 2.89 2.83 -4.29
N MET A 91 2.28 1.75 -3.83
CA MET A 91 1.03 1.23 -4.37
C MET A 91 -0.04 1.18 -3.28
N TYR A 92 -1.23 1.71 -3.59
CA TYR A 92 -2.41 1.71 -2.74
C TYR A 92 -3.53 0.85 -3.36
N PRO A 93 -3.52 -0.49 -3.12
CA PRO A 93 -4.64 -1.35 -3.46
C PRO A 93 -5.84 -1.08 -2.53
N ILE A 94 -6.97 -0.77 -3.14
CA ILE A 94 -8.29 -0.63 -2.49
C ILE A 94 -9.17 -1.75 -3.04
N ILE A 95 -9.26 -2.84 -2.28
CA ILE A 95 -9.86 -4.10 -2.71
C ILE A 95 -11.16 -4.37 -1.94
N ASN A 96 -12.22 -4.72 -2.65
CA ASN A 96 -13.45 -5.20 -2.03
C ASN A 96 -13.35 -6.70 -1.73
N LEU A 97 -13.02 -7.05 -0.48
CA LEU A 97 -12.81 -8.45 -0.06
C LEU A 97 -14.06 -9.34 -0.22
N ARG A 98 -15.26 -8.79 -0.37
CA ARG A 98 -16.48 -9.59 -0.66
C ARG A 98 -16.45 -10.21 -2.04
N ASN A 99 -15.76 -9.57 -2.99
CA ASN A 99 -15.59 -10.07 -4.37
C ASN A 99 -14.52 -11.17 -4.46
N HIS A 100 -13.78 -11.41 -3.37
CA HIS A 100 -12.66 -12.36 -3.32
C HIS A 100 -12.81 -13.28 -2.10
N LYS A 101 -12.07 -13.00 -1.04
CA LYS A 101 -12.12 -13.72 0.23
C LYS A 101 -12.11 -12.72 1.37
N MET A 102 -13.13 -12.79 2.23
CA MET A 102 -13.28 -11.96 3.43
C MET A 102 -12.29 -12.37 4.55
N ASP A 103 -11.00 -12.33 4.25
CA ASP A 103 -9.91 -12.74 5.14
C ASP A 103 -8.72 -11.78 4.97
N LEU A 104 -8.42 -11.05 6.04
CA LEU A 104 -7.33 -10.06 6.04
C LEU A 104 -5.95 -10.72 5.92
N HIS A 105 -5.76 -11.92 6.48
CA HIS A 105 -4.48 -12.64 6.34
C HIS A 105 -4.30 -13.06 4.89
N TRP A 106 -5.35 -13.58 4.26
CA TRP A 106 -5.33 -13.89 2.84
C TRP A 106 -4.99 -12.66 1.99
N TYR A 107 -5.58 -11.51 2.28
CA TYR A 107 -5.29 -10.26 1.56
C TYR A 107 -3.80 -9.88 1.66
N LEU A 108 -3.26 -9.84 2.88
CA LEU A 108 -1.85 -9.51 3.10
C LEU A 108 -0.91 -10.51 2.44
N ARG A 109 -1.18 -11.81 2.55
CA ARG A 109 -0.39 -12.85 1.88
C ARG A 109 -0.48 -12.75 0.36
N SER A 110 -1.63 -12.35 -0.18
CA SER A 110 -1.81 -12.15 -1.62
C SER A 110 -0.98 -10.97 -2.12
N LEU A 111 -0.91 -9.86 -1.38
CA LEU A 111 -0.04 -8.74 -1.72
C LEU A 111 1.45 -9.12 -1.69
N GLU A 112 1.88 -9.87 -0.66
CA GLU A 112 3.25 -10.40 -0.60
C GLU A 112 3.55 -11.33 -1.78
N ASP A 113 2.56 -12.12 -2.20
CA ASP A 113 2.69 -13.03 -3.34
C ASP A 113 2.89 -12.29 -4.66
N VAL A 114 2.11 -11.23 -4.90
CA VAL A 114 2.24 -10.38 -6.09
C VAL A 114 3.64 -9.77 -6.15
N VAL A 115 4.12 -9.21 -5.04
CA VAL A 115 5.47 -8.63 -4.95
C VAL A 115 6.54 -9.70 -5.23
N ASN A 116 6.45 -10.86 -4.58
CA ASN A 116 7.39 -11.97 -4.80
C ASN A 116 7.44 -12.40 -6.27
N ARG A 117 6.27 -12.56 -6.89
CA ARG A 117 6.15 -12.96 -8.30
C ARG A 117 6.76 -11.90 -9.22
N THR A 118 6.46 -10.62 -9.01
CA THR A 118 7.03 -9.53 -9.80
C THR A 118 8.56 -9.48 -9.69
N LEU A 119 9.10 -9.61 -8.48
CA LEU A 119 10.55 -9.66 -8.26
C LEU A 119 11.21 -10.83 -8.99
N LEU A 120 10.60 -12.01 -8.91
CA LEU A 120 11.13 -13.20 -9.55
C LEU A 120 11.02 -13.15 -11.08
N SER A 121 9.84 -12.82 -11.62
CA SER A 121 9.59 -12.89 -13.05
C SER A 121 10.23 -11.76 -13.84
N THR A 122 10.26 -10.55 -13.29
CA THR A 122 10.74 -9.36 -14.01
C THR A 122 12.22 -9.10 -13.76
N PHE A 123 12.69 -9.39 -12.55
CA PHE A 123 14.05 -9.04 -12.14
C PHE A 123 14.93 -10.25 -11.79
N SER A 124 14.39 -11.48 -11.85
CA SER A 124 15.09 -12.70 -11.41
C SER A 124 15.58 -12.62 -9.95
N ILE A 125 14.93 -11.80 -9.13
CA ILE A 125 15.24 -11.62 -7.72
C ILE A 125 14.41 -12.62 -6.91
N ARG A 126 15.07 -13.49 -6.17
CA ARG A 126 14.40 -14.36 -5.20
C ARG A 126 14.13 -13.60 -3.92
N ALA A 127 12.86 -13.57 -3.54
CA ALA A 127 12.40 -12.97 -2.31
C ALA A 127 11.60 -13.99 -1.51
N SER A 128 11.52 -13.79 -0.20
CA SER A 128 10.86 -14.69 0.74
C SER A 128 10.00 -13.94 1.74
N ARG A 129 9.09 -14.66 2.38
CA ARG A 129 8.37 -14.20 3.57
C ARG A 129 9.17 -14.59 4.80
N HIS A 130 9.12 -13.77 5.83
CA HIS A 130 9.63 -14.13 7.15
C HIS A 130 8.44 -14.42 8.06
N GLU A 131 8.45 -15.56 8.75
CA GLU A 131 7.36 -15.92 9.65
C GLU A 131 7.25 -14.90 10.80
N GLY A 132 6.03 -14.47 11.14
CA GLY A 132 5.81 -13.44 12.16
C GLY A 132 6.00 -11.98 11.70
N PHE A 133 6.52 -11.72 10.49
CA PHE A 133 6.67 -10.36 9.97
C PHE A 133 6.00 -10.17 8.61
N THR A 134 5.14 -9.14 8.52
CA THR A 134 4.50 -8.76 7.25
C THR A 134 5.51 -8.09 6.31
N GLY A 135 5.51 -8.51 5.05
CA GLY A 135 6.32 -7.93 3.99
C GLY A 135 7.16 -8.97 3.25
N VAL A 136 7.80 -8.50 2.19
CA VAL A 136 8.69 -9.31 1.34
C VAL A 136 10.14 -8.96 1.62
N TRP A 137 10.98 -9.98 1.72
CA TRP A 137 12.37 -9.88 2.14
C TRP A 137 13.26 -10.41 1.03
N VAL A 138 14.28 -9.63 0.67
CA VAL A 138 15.32 -10.05 -0.28
C VAL A 138 16.63 -10.18 0.49
N ALA A 139 17.17 -11.39 0.55
CA ALA A 139 18.49 -11.63 1.09
C ALA A 139 19.55 -11.19 0.06
N ARG A 140 20.37 -10.20 0.40
CA ARG A 140 21.61 -9.89 -0.32
C ARG A 140 22.78 -10.34 0.53
N SER A 141 23.92 -10.61 -0.11
CA SER A 141 25.17 -11.10 0.50
C SER A 141 25.70 -10.29 1.70
N SER A 142 25.11 -9.13 2.00
CA SER A 142 25.55 -8.23 3.07
C SER A 142 24.42 -7.41 3.71
N SER A 143 23.15 -7.59 3.29
CA SER A 143 22.00 -6.83 3.81
C SER A 143 20.67 -7.45 3.41
N GLU A 144 19.63 -7.25 4.24
CA GLU A 144 18.25 -7.57 3.89
C GLU A 144 17.50 -6.30 3.49
N ILE A 145 16.81 -6.34 2.34
CA ILE A 145 15.91 -5.27 1.92
C ILE A 145 14.47 -5.73 2.20
N ARG A 146 13.74 -4.93 2.97
CA ARG A 146 12.32 -5.15 3.26
C ARG A 146 11.47 -4.29 2.33
N LEU A 147 10.62 -4.93 1.54
CA LEU A 147 9.51 -4.23 0.88
C LEU A 147 8.32 -4.20 1.83
N LEU A 148 7.98 -3.00 2.30
CA LEU A 148 6.93 -2.80 3.29
C LEU A 148 5.57 -2.71 2.59
N ILE A 149 4.68 -3.63 2.94
CA ILE A 149 3.28 -3.55 2.55
C ILE A 149 2.56 -2.81 3.68
N LYS A 150 2.27 -1.53 3.44
CA LYS A 150 1.40 -0.74 4.33
C LYS A 150 -0.04 -0.96 3.88
N HIS A 151 -0.92 -1.29 4.82
CA HIS A 151 -2.36 -1.28 4.57
C HIS A 151 -3.02 -0.32 5.55
N VAL A 152 -4.03 0.39 5.08
CA VAL A 152 -4.87 1.21 5.94
C VAL A 152 -6.04 0.35 6.39
N LYS A 153 -6.24 0.27 7.71
CA LYS A 153 -7.42 -0.39 8.30
C LYS A 153 -8.36 0.69 8.80
N GLU A 154 -9.47 0.91 8.09
CA GLU A 154 -10.59 1.66 8.66
C GLU A 154 -11.39 0.74 9.58
N ARG A 155 -11.39 1.04 10.89
CA ARG A 155 -12.34 0.43 11.83
C ARG A 155 -13.67 1.18 11.70
N HIS A 156 -14.73 0.47 11.40
CA HIS A 156 -16.08 0.98 11.62
C HIS A 156 -16.39 0.80 13.11
N ASN A 157 -16.56 1.91 13.83
CA ASN A 157 -17.32 1.86 15.07
C ASN A 157 -18.78 1.76 14.65
N SER A 158 -19.38 0.58 14.81
CA SER A 158 -20.83 0.44 14.84
C SER A 158 -21.34 1.32 15.98
N VAL A 159 -22.04 2.40 15.64
CA VAL A 159 -22.86 3.12 16.62
C VAL A 159 -24.05 2.21 16.89
N ASN A 160 -24.12 1.68 18.12
CA ASN A 160 -25.36 1.14 18.69
C ASN A 160 -26.32 2.29 19.01
#